data_AF-A0A9W7D6Y8-F1
#
_entry.id   AF-A0A9W7D6Y8-F1
#
_cell.length_a   1.000
_cell.length_b   1.000
_cell.length_c   1.000
_cell.angle_alpha   90.00
_cell.angle_beta   90.00
_cell.angle_gamma   90.00
#
_symmetry.space_group_name_H-M   'P 1'
#
loop_
_entity.id
_entity.type
_entity.pdbx_description
1 polymer ?
#
loop_
_entity_poly.entity_id
_entity_poly.type
_entity_poly.pdbx_seq_one_letter_code
_entity_poly.pdbx_strand_id
1 'polypeptide(L)'
;MHYPDILLLAESCTLVSRMREIMAARSIGEAEVLAWSATIRRTFIPPPEASSPRDCSCHASAVLQLIKRQSDQIEVLTLQNKRLEDRQLALEARLSRQLDFPAISKRPSGDSTTQPAATPSASQVQPTVRPKKKGSQSLSAVWHEWFTAEPRVYVSRSVKKAALYEFRYATGYMMLFLPMGFALDEASPAFKSETLNLGQKAEANTLVFLKANGSPALAADTALKALRKLHKDGKRNA
;
A
#
# COMPACT_ATOMS: atom_id res chain seq x y z
N MET A 1 -26.55 1.21 -16.89
CA MET A 1 -27.72 1.99 -16.41
C MET A 1 -28.58 2.32 -17.60
N HIS A 2 -29.64 1.55 -17.82
CA HIS A 2 -30.59 1.76 -18.91
C HIS A 2 -31.75 2.65 -18.46
N TYR A 3 -32.51 3.18 -19.42
CA TYR A 3 -33.66 4.08 -19.15
C TYR A 3 -34.60 3.59 -18.02
N PRO A 4 -34.98 2.29 -17.93
CA PRO A 4 -35.77 1.78 -16.80
C PRO A 4 -35.08 1.90 -15.44
N ASP A 5 -33.76 1.68 -15.38
CA ASP A 5 -32.99 1.75 -14.14
C ASP A 5 -32.92 3.19 -13.63
N ILE A 6 -32.88 4.15 -14.56
CA ILE A 6 -32.86 5.59 -14.25
C ILE A 6 -34.24 6.04 -13.74
N LEU A 7 -35.33 5.54 -14.33
CA LEU A 7 -36.69 5.80 -13.86
C LEU A 7 -36.91 5.29 -12.42
N LEU A 8 -36.44 4.10 -12.09
CA LEU A 8 -36.59 3.50 -10.76
C LEU A 8 -35.81 4.23 -9.67
N LEU A 9 -34.65 4.81 -10.02
CA LEU A 9 -33.76 5.44 -9.05
C LEU A 9 -34.02 6.94 -8.89
N ALA A 10 -34.48 7.62 -9.94
CA ALA A 10 -34.68 9.07 -9.92
C ALA A 10 -35.66 9.54 -11.01
N GLU A 11 -36.95 9.23 -10.84
CA GLU A 11 -38.03 9.59 -11.77
C GLU A 11 -38.12 11.10 -12.07
N SER A 12 -37.82 11.95 -11.08
CA SER A 12 -37.89 13.42 -11.19
C SER A 12 -36.56 14.09 -11.57
N CYS A 13 -35.52 13.32 -11.94
CA CYS A 13 -34.24 13.89 -12.34
C CYS A 13 -34.37 14.68 -13.65
N THR A 14 -33.63 15.79 -13.77
CA THR A 14 -33.58 16.63 -14.98
C THR A 14 -33.20 15.84 -16.24
N LEU A 15 -32.43 14.76 -16.07
CA LEU A 15 -32.10 13.81 -17.14
C LEU A 15 -33.35 13.12 -17.70
N VAL A 16 -34.27 12.66 -16.85
CA VAL A 16 -35.51 11.97 -17.27
C VAL A 16 -36.42 12.95 -18.00
N SER A 17 -36.57 14.18 -17.49
CA SER A 17 -37.34 15.23 -18.16
C SER A 17 -36.80 15.53 -19.56
N ARG A 18 -35.47 15.67 -19.70
CA ARG A 18 -34.82 15.90 -20.99
C ARG A 18 -34.96 14.72 -21.95
N MET A 19 -34.90 13.48 -21.44
CA MET A 19 -35.15 12.30 -22.26
C MET A 19 -36.59 12.27 -22.78
N ARG A 20 -37.58 12.57 -21.93
CA ARG A 20 -39.00 12.67 -22.33
C ARG A 20 -39.23 13.76 -23.38
N GLU A 21 -38.60 14.92 -23.22
CA GLU A 21 -38.66 16.01 -24.20
C GLU A 21 -38.08 15.59 -25.56
N ILE A 22 -36.92 14.93 -25.58
CA ILE A 22 -36.29 14.46 -26.82
C ILE A 22 -37.10 13.33 -27.47
N MET A 23 -37.68 12.43 -26.67
CA MET A 23 -38.57 11.37 -27.17
C MET A 23 -39.80 11.99 -27.84
N ALA A 24 -40.44 12.99 -27.22
CA ALA A 24 -41.57 13.70 -27.78
C ALA A 24 -41.20 14.45 -29.07
N ALA A 25 -40.05 15.14 -29.09
CA ALA A 25 -39.57 15.87 -30.27
C ALA A 25 -39.26 14.95 -31.47
N ARG A 26 -38.97 13.66 -31.22
CA ARG A 26 -38.65 12.66 -32.25
C ARG A 26 -39.77 11.66 -32.51
N SER A 27 -40.96 11.87 -31.93
CA SER A 27 -42.09 10.94 -32.00
C SER A 27 -41.73 9.49 -31.60
N ILE A 28 -40.76 9.32 -30.71
CA ILE A 28 -40.33 8.01 -30.22
C ILE A 28 -41.20 7.66 -29.00
N GLY A 29 -41.84 6.51 -29.04
CA GLY A 29 -42.67 6.03 -27.94
C GLY A 29 -41.83 5.51 -26.77
N GLU A 30 -42.34 5.63 -25.54
CA GLU A 30 -41.68 5.03 -24.37
C GLU A 30 -41.53 3.51 -24.53
N ALA A 31 -42.49 2.84 -25.16
CA ALA A 31 -42.43 1.42 -25.49
C ALA A 31 -41.24 1.05 -26.41
N GLU A 32 -40.86 1.92 -27.34
CA GLU A 32 -39.72 1.69 -28.24
C GLU A 32 -38.39 1.83 -27.50
N VAL A 33 -38.26 2.84 -26.63
CA VAL A 33 -37.09 3.02 -25.77
C VAL A 33 -36.95 1.86 -24.78
N LEU A 34 -38.07 1.36 -24.24
CA LEU A 34 -38.09 0.16 -23.43
C LEU A 34 -37.62 -1.07 -24.23
N ALA A 35 -38.10 -1.25 -25.46
CA ALA A 35 -37.67 -2.34 -26.34
C ALA A 35 -36.17 -2.28 -26.64
N TRP A 36 -35.64 -1.10 -27.00
CA TRP A 36 -34.20 -0.91 -27.21
C TRP A 36 -33.39 -1.18 -25.95
N SER A 37 -33.85 -0.70 -24.79
CA SER A 37 -33.19 -0.97 -23.51
C SER A 37 -33.14 -2.46 -23.18
N ALA A 38 -34.21 -3.20 -23.51
CA ALA A 38 -34.27 -4.65 -23.31
C ALA A 38 -33.33 -5.39 -24.27
N THR A 39 -33.25 -4.96 -25.53
CA THR A 39 -32.31 -5.52 -26.52
C THR A 39 -30.86 -5.28 -26.10
N ILE A 40 -30.51 -4.05 -25.71
CA ILE A 40 -29.17 -3.72 -25.23
C ILE A 40 -28.85 -4.52 -23.95
N ARG A 41 -29.80 -4.65 -23.02
CA ARG A 41 -29.59 -5.52 -21.84
C ARG A 41 -29.27 -6.95 -22.25
N ARG A 42 -30.02 -7.54 -23.18
CA ARG A 42 -29.76 -8.92 -23.63
C ARG A 42 -28.39 -9.08 -24.32
N THR A 43 -27.90 -8.06 -25.03
CA THR A 43 -26.58 -8.13 -25.68
C THR A 43 -25.42 -8.06 -24.69
N PHE A 44 -25.56 -7.31 -23.59
CA PHE A 44 -24.48 -7.11 -22.60
C PHE A 44 -24.64 -7.95 -21.33
N ILE A 45 -25.86 -8.42 -21.06
CA ILE A 45 -26.24 -9.29 -19.94
C ILE A 45 -27.14 -10.37 -20.56
N PRO A 46 -26.55 -11.43 -21.16
CA PRO A 46 -27.34 -12.53 -21.65
C PRO A 46 -28.18 -13.08 -20.48
N PRO A 47 -29.50 -13.32 -20.67
CA PRO A 47 -30.27 -14.06 -19.70
C PRO A 47 -29.54 -15.37 -19.42
N PRO A 48 -29.44 -15.83 -18.16
CA PRO A 48 -28.95 -17.18 -17.93
C PRO A 48 -29.83 -18.10 -18.77
N GLU A 49 -29.20 -18.86 -19.68
CA GLU A 49 -29.82 -19.97 -20.41
C GLU A 49 -30.74 -20.68 -19.43
N ALA A 50 -32.02 -20.89 -19.80
CA ALA A 50 -33.00 -21.53 -18.96
C ALA A 50 -32.58 -22.98 -18.70
N SER A 51 -31.62 -23.18 -17.79
CA SER A 51 -31.19 -24.47 -17.31
C SER A 51 -32.32 -25.02 -16.47
N SER A 52 -32.72 -26.23 -16.82
CA SER A 52 -33.65 -27.10 -16.10
C SER A 52 -33.59 -26.88 -14.58
N PRO A 53 -34.74 -26.84 -13.87
CA PRO A 53 -34.82 -26.52 -12.43
C PRO A 53 -34.04 -27.49 -11.52
N ARG A 54 -33.43 -28.56 -12.06
CA ARG A 54 -32.56 -29.49 -11.32
C ARG A 54 -31.13 -28.95 -11.10
N ASP A 55 -30.61 -28.08 -11.97
CA ASP A 55 -29.21 -27.63 -11.89
C ASP A 55 -29.00 -26.55 -10.82
N CYS A 56 -30.02 -25.72 -10.55
CA CYS A 56 -29.99 -24.68 -9.51
C CYS A 56 -29.79 -25.22 -8.09
N SER A 57 -30.39 -26.37 -7.77
CA SER A 57 -30.26 -26.99 -6.43
C SER A 57 -28.86 -27.55 -6.19
N CYS A 58 -28.19 -28.06 -7.23
CA CYS A 58 -26.84 -28.60 -7.14
C CYS A 58 -25.81 -27.48 -6.94
N HIS A 59 -25.96 -26.39 -7.71
CA HIS A 59 -25.07 -25.24 -7.61
C HIS A 59 -25.18 -24.52 -6.25
N ALA A 60 -26.42 -24.32 -5.76
CA ALA A 60 -26.65 -23.72 -4.44
C ALA A 60 -26.01 -24.55 -3.31
N SER A 61 -26.11 -25.90 -3.39
CA SER A 61 -25.47 -26.81 -2.44
C SER A 61 -23.94 -26.71 -2.48
N ALA A 62 -23.34 -26.67 -3.68
CA ALA A 62 -21.89 -26.53 -3.84
C ALA A 62 -21.36 -25.19 -3.28
N VAL A 63 -22.10 -24.10 -3.50
CA VAL A 63 -21.75 -22.77 -2.96
C VAL A 63 -21.82 -22.77 -1.43
N LEU A 64 -22.86 -23.37 -0.84
CA LEU A 64 -22.97 -23.47 0.63
C LEU A 64 -21.84 -24.31 1.24
N GLN A 65 -21.46 -25.41 0.60
CA GLN A 65 -20.31 -26.22 1.04
C GLN A 65 -19.00 -25.44 0.96
N LEU A 66 -18.80 -24.64 -0.10
CA LEU A 66 -17.62 -23.79 -0.24
C LEU A 66 -17.58 -22.71 0.84
N ILE A 67 -18.71 -22.04 1.10
CA ILE A 67 -18.82 -21.03 2.16
C ILE A 67 -18.50 -21.65 3.51
N LYS A 68 -19.07 -22.84 3.82
CA LYS A 68 -18.77 -23.55 5.07
C LYS A 68 -17.26 -23.83 5.20
N ARG A 69 -16.65 -24.38 4.15
CA ARG A 69 -15.20 -24.67 4.13
C ARG A 69 -14.36 -23.40 4.34
N GLN A 70 -14.74 -22.28 3.72
CA GLN A 70 -14.05 -21.01 3.88
C GLN A 70 -14.20 -20.48 5.31
N SER A 71 -15.38 -20.59 5.91
CA SER A 71 -15.63 -20.22 7.31
C SER A 71 -14.76 -21.03 8.27
N ASP A 72 -14.70 -22.36 8.09
CA ASP A 72 -13.87 -23.24 8.92
C ASP A 72 -12.37 -22.85 8.79
N GLN A 73 -11.92 -22.52 7.58
CA GLN A 73 -10.55 -22.07 7.35
C GLN A 73 -10.25 -20.71 8.02
N ILE A 74 -11.21 -19.78 8.00
CA ILE A 74 -11.09 -18.49 8.68
C ILE A 74 -10.98 -18.70 10.20
N GLU A 75 -11.77 -19.61 10.76
CA GLU A 75 -11.72 -19.93 12.20
C GLU A 75 -10.35 -20.47 12.59
N VAL A 76 -9.80 -21.43 11.83
CA VAL A 76 -8.46 -21.99 12.06
C VAL A 76 -7.39 -20.90 11.99
N LEU A 77 -7.42 -20.05 10.97
CA LEU A 77 -6.45 -18.95 10.83
C LEU A 77 -6.58 -17.92 11.96
N THR A 78 -7.80 -17.64 12.41
CA THR A 78 -8.07 -16.75 13.55
C THR A 78 -7.47 -17.30 14.84
N LEU A 79 -7.65 -18.60 15.10
CA LEU A 79 -7.06 -19.27 16.26
C LEU A 79 -5.52 -19.27 16.20
N GLN A 80 -4.94 -19.51 15.02
CA GLN A 80 -3.50 -19.47 14.82
C GLN A 80 -2.93 -18.07 15.06
N ASN A 81 -3.58 -17.02 14.54
CA ASN A 81 -3.18 -15.63 14.76
C ASN A 81 -3.22 -15.28 16.26
N LYS A 82 -4.30 -15.63 16.97
CA LYS A 82 -4.41 -15.41 18.42
C LYS A 82 -3.25 -16.05 19.19
N ARG A 83 -2.91 -17.31 18.85
CA ARG A 83 -1.77 -18.01 19.46
C ARG A 83 -0.43 -17.33 19.16
N LEU A 84 -0.26 -16.79 17.95
CA LEU A 84 0.95 -16.06 17.57
C LEU A 84 1.05 -14.73 18.32
N GLU A 85 -0.07 -14.02 18.49
CA GLU A 85 -0.16 -12.80 19.29
C GLU A 85 0.20 -13.06 20.76
N ASP A 86 -0.33 -14.11 21.37
CA ASP A 86 0.01 -14.50 22.75
C ASP A 86 1.52 -14.80 22.90
N ARG A 87 2.10 -15.50 21.92
CA ARG A 87 3.55 -15.79 21.91
C ARG A 87 4.38 -14.52 21.73
N GLN A 88 3.94 -13.59 20.88
CA GLN A 88 4.61 -12.32 20.70
C GLN A 88 4.56 -11.50 22.00
N LEU A 89 3.41 -11.42 22.65
CA LEU A 89 3.25 -10.70 23.91
C LEU A 89 4.11 -11.31 25.03
N ALA A 90 4.21 -12.63 25.10
CA ALA A 90 5.11 -13.31 26.03
C ALA A 90 6.60 -13.00 25.75
N LEU A 91 7.01 -12.91 24.48
CA LEU A 91 8.37 -12.53 24.10
C LEU A 91 8.66 -11.06 24.42
N GLU A 92 7.71 -10.17 24.14
CA GLU A 92 7.80 -8.74 24.47
C GLU A 92 7.92 -8.56 26.00
N ALA A 93 7.11 -9.26 26.79
CA ALA A 93 7.19 -9.21 28.26
C ALA A 93 8.51 -9.78 28.83
N ARG A 94 9.13 -10.75 28.13
CA ARG A 94 10.47 -11.26 28.49
C ARG A 94 11.56 -10.23 28.16
N LEU A 95 11.46 -9.59 27.00
CA LEU A 95 12.42 -8.58 26.57
C LEU A 95 12.36 -7.33 27.46
N SER A 96 11.16 -6.85 27.80
CA SER A 96 10.97 -5.73 28.72
C SER A 96 11.59 -6.03 30.09
N ARG A 97 11.30 -7.22 30.66
CA ARG A 97 11.93 -7.66 31.93
C ARG A 97 13.44 -7.76 31.86
N GLN A 98 14.01 -8.10 30.70
CA GLN A 98 15.46 -8.19 30.51
C GLN A 98 16.11 -6.80 30.42
N LEU A 99 15.37 -5.78 29.99
CA LEU A 99 15.80 -4.37 29.98
C LEU A 99 15.65 -3.70 31.36
N ASP A 100 14.80 -4.25 32.23
CA ASP A 100 14.55 -3.74 33.59
C ASP A 100 15.55 -4.25 34.66
N PHE A 101 16.55 -5.07 34.29
CA PHE A 101 17.65 -5.42 35.21
C PHE A 101 18.78 -4.39 35.15
N PRO A 102 19.15 -3.74 36.27
CA PRO A 102 20.28 -2.83 36.29
C PRO A 102 21.57 -3.63 36.09
N ALA A 103 22.47 -3.06 35.29
CA ALA A 103 23.83 -3.54 35.11
C ALA A 103 24.55 -3.68 36.46
N ILE A 104 24.61 -4.91 37.00
CA ILE A 104 25.52 -5.25 38.08
C ILE A 104 26.79 -5.84 37.46
N SER A 105 27.74 -4.93 37.31
CA SER A 105 29.19 -5.13 37.47
C SER A 105 29.60 -6.50 38.01
N LYS A 106 30.44 -7.21 37.23
CA LYS A 106 31.59 -7.94 37.77
C LYS A 106 32.70 -7.98 36.71
N ARG A 107 33.58 -6.99 36.83
CA ARG A 107 34.95 -7.02 36.31
C ARG A 107 35.74 -8.02 37.16
N PRO A 108 36.65 -8.81 36.57
CA PRO A 108 37.91 -9.11 37.22
C PRO A 108 39.03 -8.37 36.48
N SER A 109 39.78 -7.61 37.28
CA SER A 109 41.06 -7.01 36.91
C SER A 109 42.15 -8.09 36.74
N GLY A 110 43.11 -7.78 35.89
CA GLY A 110 44.36 -8.52 35.64
C GLY A 110 44.61 -8.53 34.13
N ASP A 111 45.75 -8.14 33.57
CA ASP A 111 46.99 -7.61 34.10
C ASP A 111 47.77 -7.03 32.90
N SER A 112 48.57 -6.00 33.14
CA SER A 112 49.86 -5.70 32.49
C SER A 112 50.02 -5.52 30.95
N THR A 113 50.58 -4.34 30.62
CA THR A 113 51.83 -4.19 29.82
C THR A 113 51.74 -3.92 28.30
N THR A 114 52.03 -2.64 27.97
CA THR A 114 52.94 -2.16 26.89
C THR A 114 52.41 -1.98 25.45
N GLN A 115 52.34 -0.71 25.02
CA GLN A 115 52.50 -0.23 23.63
C GLN A 115 53.96 -0.42 23.16
N PRO A 116 54.32 -0.55 21.85
CA PRO A 116 53.96 0.46 20.83
C PRO A 116 53.85 0.01 19.34
N ALA A 117 53.26 0.93 18.55
CA ALA A 117 53.50 1.29 17.14
C ALA A 117 53.87 0.24 16.05
N ALA A 118 53.03 0.16 15.00
CA ALA A 118 53.44 0.19 13.58
C ALA A 118 52.20 0.20 12.64
N THR A 119 52.10 1.19 11.74
CA THR A 119 51.43 1.13 10.43
C THR A 119 52.33 0.41 9.41
N PRO A 120 51.93 0.11 8.15
CA PRO A 120 50.61 -0.04 7.54
C PRO A 120 50.50 -1.32 6.67
N SER A 121 49.30 -1.65 6.19
CA SER A 121 48.97 -2.23 4.85
C SER A 121 47.89 -3.31 4.93
N ALA A 122 46.75 -3.06 4.26
CA ALA A 122 46.10 -3.99 3.34
C ALA A 122 44.69 -3.48 2.99
N SER A 123 44.50 -3.27 1.69
CA SER A 123 43.36 -3.71 0.87
C SER A 123 41.92 -3.64 1.41
N GLN A 124 41.09 -3.01 0.56
CA GLN A 124 39.68 -3.32 0.29
C GLN A 124 38.77 -3.55 1.49
N VAL A 125 37.90 -2.57 1.78
CA VAL A 125 36.58 -2.87 2.32
C VAL A 125 35.54 -1.94 1.70
N GLN A 126 34.81 -2.45 0.71
CA GLN A 126 33.49 -1.91 0.38
C GLN A 126 32.66 -1.90 1.66
N PRO A 127 32.08 -0.77 2.09
CA PRO A 127 31.21 -0.79 3.26
C PRO A 127 29.90 -1.47 2.87
N THR A 128 29.79 -2.75 3.22
CA THR A 128 28.49 -3.39 3.44
C THR A 128 27.84 -2.67 4.61
N VAL A 129 27.01 -1.68 4.30
CA VAL A 129 26.25 -0.93 5.29
C VAL A 129 25.19 -1.87 5.87
N ARG A 130 25.55 -2.52 6.98
CA ARG A 130 24.60 -3.09 7.94
C ARG A 130 23.64 -1.99 8.40
N PRO A 131 22.38 -2.31 8.74
CA PRO A 131 21.37 -1.29 9.00
C PRO A 131 21.79 -0.43 10.18
N LYS A 132 22.06 0.85 9.89
CA LYS A 132 22.33 1.86 10.90
C LYS A 132 21.11 1.99 11.80
N LYS A 133 21.39 2.04 13.10
CA LYS A 133 20.56 2.56 14.21
C LYS A 133 19.37 3.40 13.74
N LYS A 134 18.20 3.08 14.29
CA LYS A 134 16.88 3.74 14.18
C LYS A 134 16.95 5.24 14.56
N GLY A 135 17.61 6.03 13.71
CA GLY A 135 17.35 7.44 13.55
C GLY A 135 16.17 7.63 12.60
N SER A 136 15.57 8.81 12.63
CA SER A 136 14.48 9.16 11.72
C SER A 136 14.94 9.01 10.26
N GLN A 137 14.33 8.10 9.51
CA GLN A 137 14.71 7.80 8.12
C GLN A 137 14.33 8.99 7.21
N SER A 138 15.20 9.36 6.27
CA SER A 138 14.89 10.35 5.23
C SER A 138 13.94 9.77 4.19
N LEU A 139 13.25 10.62 3.44
CA LEU A 139 12.36 10.15 2.36
C LEU A 139 13.16 9.45 1.25
N SER A 140 14.33 9.98 0.89
CA SER A 140 15.24 9.32 -0.07
C SER A 140 15.69 7.93 0.39
N ALA A 141 15.91 7.71 1.68
CA ALA A 141 16.27 6.40 2.21
C ALA A 141 15.10 5.42 2.09
N VAL A 142 13.86 5.85 2.38
CA VAL A 142 12.64 5.04 2.17
C VAL A 142 12.48 4.67 0.69
N TRP A 143 12.67 5.64 -0.21
CA TRP A 143 12.62 5.41 -1.65
C TRP A 143 13.67 4.40 -2.12
N HIS A 144 14.92 4.60 -1.72
CA HIS A 144 16.01 3.71 -2.12
C HIS A 144 15.78 2.29 -1.60
N GLU A 145 15.42 2.14 -0.32
CA GLU A 145 15.10 0.83 0.26
C GLU A 145 13.92 0.15 -0.45
N TRP A 146 12.87 0.89 -0.82
CA TRP A 146 11.73 0.36 -1.56
C TRP A 146 12.12 -0.33 -2.88
N PHE A 147 13.06 0.26 -3.62
CA PHE A 147 13.46 -0.22 -4.95
C PHE A 147 14.65 -1.19 -4.92
N THR A 148 15.58 -1.06 -3.97
CA THR A 148 16.84 -1.83 -3.97
C THR A 148 16.92 -2.92 -2.91
N ALA A 149 15.95 -3.05 -1.99
CA ALA A 149 15.98 -4.10 -0.99
C ALA A 149 15.88 -5.49 -1.64
N GLU A 150 16.60 -6.46 -1.07
CA GLU A 150 16.62 -7.85 -1.53
C GLU A 150 16.36 -8.76 -0.33
N PRO A 151 15.20 -9.45 -0.26
CA PRO A 151 14.04 -9.39 -1.17
C PRO A 151 13.36 -8.00 -1.16
N ARG A 152 12.77 -7.62 -2.30
CA ARG A 152 12.05 -6.34 -2.43
C ARG A 152 11.02 -6.16 -1.32
N VAL A 153 10.86 -4.92 -0.83
CA VAL A 153 10.06 -4.61 0.37
C VAL A 153 8.63 -5.15 0.28
N TYR A 154 8.02 -5.15 -0.91
CA TYR A 154 6.67 -5.66 -1.16
C TYR A 154 6.56 -7.18 -1.36
N VAL A 155 7.68 -7.87 -1.57
CA VAL A 155 7.77 -9.34 -1.67
C VAL A 155 8.23 -9.95 -0.33
N SER A 156 8.90 -9.15 0.50
CA SER A 156 9.42 -9.58 1.79
C SER A 156 8.30 -9.91 2.77
N ARG A 157 8.25 -11.17 3.23
CA ARG A 157 7.33 -11.63 4.28
C ARG A 157 7.72 -11.16 5.69
N SER A 158 8.91 -10.58 5.86
CA SER A 158 9.42 -10.15 7.17
C SER A 158 9.05 -8.71 7.54
N VAL A 159 8.53 -7.92 6.58
CA VAL A 159 8.08 -6.54 6.83
C VAL A 159 6.67 -6.56 7.40
N LYS A 160 6.47 -5.94 8.57
CA LYS A 160 5.14 -5.80 9.17
C LYS A 160 4.20 -5.07 8.22
N LYS A 161 2.94 -5.51 8.11
CA LYS A 161 1.92 -4.92 7.21
C LYS A 161 1.79 -3.39 7.33
N ALA A 162 1.87 -2.87 8.56
CA ALA A 162 1.83 -1.43 8.83
C ALA A 162 3.05 -0.69 8.25
N ALA A 163 4.26 -1.24 8.42
CA ALA A 163 5.46 -0.66 7.86
C ALA A 163 5.41 -0.68 6.32
N LEU A 164 4.96 -1.80 5.72
CA LEU A 164 4.78 -1.90 4.27
C LEU A 164 3.83 -0.83 3.73
N TYR A 165 2.74 -0.55 4.45
CA TYR A 165 1.81 0.53 4.09
C TYR A 165 2.52 1.88 4.13
N GLU A 166 3.26 2.21 5.20
CA GLU A 166 3.99 3.49 5.30
C GLU A 166 5.04 3.61 4.18
N PHE A 167 5.82 2.57 3.89
CA PHE A 167 6.75 2.52 2.76
C PHE A 167 6.06 2.79 1.42
N ARG A 168 4.94 2.11 1.14
CA ARG A 168 4.18 2.27 -0.11
C ARG A 168 3.64 3.69 -0.26
N TYR A 169 3.09 4.27 0.80
CA TYR A 169 2.54 5.61 0.73
C TYR A 169 3.62 6.69 0.65
N ALA A 170 4.70 6.59 1.43
CA ALA A 170 5.84 7.49 1.31
C ALA A 170 6.38 7.52 -0.12
N THR A 171 6.68 6.34 -0.69
CA THR A 171 7.18 6.22 -2.06
C THR A 171 6.14 6.72 -3.07
N GLY A 172 4.86 6.36 -2.92
CA GLY A 172 3.79 6.80 -3.81
C GLY A 172 3.57 8.31 -3.81
N TYR A 173 3.69 8.99 -2.66
CA TYR A 173 3.64 10.45 -2.63
C TYR A 173 4.88 11.06 -3.29
N MET A 174 6.07 10.52 -3.05
CA MET A 174 7.31 11.00 -3.67
C MET A 174 7.26 10.93 -5.21
N MET A 175 6.63 9.88 -5.77
CA MET A 175 6.46 9.74 -7.23
C MET A 175 5.71 10.94 -7.85
N LEU A 176 4.79 11.55 -7.11
CA LEU A 176 4.00 12.69 -7.60
C LEU A 176 4.82 13.98 -7.68
N PHE A 177 5.92 14.05 -6.93
CA PHE A 177 6.82 15.20 -6.92
C PHE A 177 7.95 15.08 -7.95
N LEU A 178 7.79 14.19 -8.93
CA LEU A 178 8.68 14.08 -10.10
C LEU A 178 7.94 14.62 -11.33
N PRO A 179 8.24 15.87 -11.77
CA PRO A 179 7.46 16.55 -12.81
C PRO A 179 7.41 15.81 -14.15
N MET A 180 8.49 15.08 -14.48
CA MET A 180 8.62 14.30 -15.71
C MET A 180 8.37 12.81 -15.49
N GLY A 181 7.86 12.42 -14.32
CA GLY A 181 7.83 11.02 -13.88
C GLY A 181 9.22 10.46 -13.63
N PHE A 182 9.33 9.13 -13.72
CA PHE A 182 10.59 8.39 -13.57
C PHE A 182 10.58 7.11 -14.37
N ALA A 183 11.77 6.66 -14.77
CA ALA A 183 12.01 5.35 -15.35
C ALA A 183 13.21 4.74 -14.62
N LEU A 184 13.07 3.49 -14.17
CA LEU A 184 14.14 2.74 -13.51
C LEU A 184 14.26 1.41 -14.23
N ASP A 185 15.45 1.11 -14.75
CA ASP A 185 15.78 -0.17 -15.35
C ASP A 185 16.57 -1.03 -14.36
N GLU A 186 16.00 -2.15 -13.94
CA GLU A 186 16.64 -3.08 -13.01
C GLU A 186 17.82 -3.82 -13.63
N ALA A 187 17.85 -3.97 -14.95
CA ALA A 187 18.97 -4.60 -15.65
C ALA A 187 20.20 -3.68 -15.78
N SER A 188 20.01 -2.36 -15.57
CA SER A 188 21.08 -1.39 -15.68
C SER A 188 22.06 -1.49 -14.51
N PRO A 189 23.38 -1.50 -14.75
CA PRO A 189 24.36 -1.39 -13.66
C PRO A 189 24.26 -0.05 -12.90
N ALA A 190 23.61 0.95 -13.49
CA ALA A 190 23.33 2.24 -12.86
C ALA A 190 22.03 2.25 -12.02
N PHE A 191 21.28 1.15 -11.95
CA PHE A 191 19.98 1.08 -11.27
C PHE A 191 20.00 1.68 -9.85
N LYS A 192 20.99 1.31 -9.03
CA LYS A 192 21.09 1.77 -7.64
C LYS A 192 21.41 3.26 -7.55
N SER A 193 22.31 3.76 -8.40
CA SER A 193 22.68 5.19 -8.41
C SER A 193 21.56 6.06 -8.99
N GLU A 194 20.87 5.61 -10.04
CA GLU A 194 19.69 6.28 -10.60
C GLU A 194 18.55 6.34 -9.59
N THR A 195 18.27 5.22 -8.91
CA THR A 195 17.28 5.14 -7.83
C THR A 195 17.59 6.14 -6.72
N LEU A 196 18.86 6.24 -6.31
CA LEU A 196 19.29 7.19 -5.28
C LEU A 196 19.09 8.65 -5.73
N ASN A 197 19.53 8.99 -6.94
CA ASN A 197 19.43 10.34 -7.50
C ASN A 197 17.96 10.77 -7.65
N LEU A 198 17.10 9.90 -8.18
CA LEU A 198 15.67 10.15 -8.29
C LEU A 198 15.01 10.30 -6.91
N GLY A 199 15.39 9.45 -5.95
CA GLY A 199 14.89 9.55 -4.57
C GLY A 199 15.25 10.87 -3.90
N GLN A 200 16.48 11.36 -4.08
CA GLN A 200 16.92 12.67 -3.57
C GLN A 200 16.18 13.83 -4.23
N LYS A 201 15.98 13.77 -5.56
CA LYS A 201 15.22 14.78 -6.30
C LYS A 201 13.76 14.84 -5.84
N ALA A 202 13.12 13.66 -5.71
CA ALA A 202 11.75 13.56 -5.23
C ALA A 202 11.61 14.07 -3.79
N GLU A 203 12.56 13.74 -2.90
CA GLU A 203 12.60 14.27 -1.53
C GLU A 203 12.71 15.79 -1.52
N ALA A 204 13.66 16.37 -2.27
CA ALA A 204 13.82 17.82 -2.33
C ALA A 204 12.53 18.52 -2.77
N ASN A 205 11.89 18.03 -3.83
CA ASN A 205 10.63 18.57 -4.32
C ASN A 205 9.48 18.42 -3.29
N THR A 206 9.42 17.27 -2.61
CA THR A 206 8.43 17.02 -1.55
C THR A 206 8.60 18.00 -0.39
N LEU A 207 9.84 18.22 0.06
CA LEU A 207 10.16 19.12 1.17
C LEU A 207 9.85 20.58 0.82
N VAL A 208 10.15 21.01 -0.42
CA VAL A 208 9.78 22.35 -0.92
C VAL A 208 8.26 22.52 -0.87
N PHE A 209 7.49 21.55 -1.34
CA PHE A 209 6.03 21.59 -1.30
C PHE A 209 5.49 21.63 0.13
N LEU A 210 6.04 20.82 1.03
CA LEU A 210 5.63 20.79 2.44
C LEU A 210 5.90 22.13 3.13
N LYS A 211 7.06 22.74 2.87
CA LYS A 211 7.41 24.06 3.41
C LYS A 211 6.48 25.15 2.89
N ALA A 212 6.15 25.14 1.60
CA ALA A 212 5.19 26.06 1.00
C ALA A 212 3.78 25.94 1.61
N ASN A 213 3.43 24.75 2.12
CA ASN A 213 2.17 24.47 2.79
C ASN A 213 2.25 24.56 4.33
N GLY A 214 3.32 25.14 4.87
CA GLY A 214 3.46 25.44 6.31
C GLY A 214 3.93 24.27 7.19
N SER A 215 4.49 23.20 6.61
CA SER A 215 5.05 22.08 7.36
C SER A 215 6.59 22.07 7.33
N PRO A 216 7.27 22.09 8.50
CA PRO A 216 8.73 21.98 8.59
C PRO A 216 9.22 20.51 8.63
N ALA A 217 8.42 19.55 8.18
CA ALA A 217 8.74 18.14 8.30
C ALA A 217 9.95 17.75 7.45
N LEU A 218 10.91 17.04 8.04
CA LEU A 218 12.14 16.57 7.38
C LEU A 218 12.27 15.04 7.37
N ALA A 219 11.74 14.38 8.39
CA ALA A 219 11.75 12.93 8.50
C ALA A 219 10.59 12.28 7.72
N ALA A 220 10.81 11.08 7.21
CA ALA A 220 9.83 10.36 6.41
C ALA A 220 8.45 10.24 7.09
N ASP A 221 8.41 9.81 8.35
CA ASP A 221 7.14 9.65 9.10
C ASP A 221 6.39 10.97 9.26
N THR A 222 7.11 12.04 9.59
CA THR A 222 6.54 13.37 9.78
C THR A 222 6.06 13.98 8.46
N ALA A 223 6.85 13.81 7.39
CA ALA A 223 6.51 14.27 6.06
C ALA A 223 5.27 13.52 5.54
N LEU A 224 5.20 12.21 5.74
CA LEU A 224 4.07 11.39 5.34
C LEU A 224 2.78 11.75 6.12
N LYS A 225 2.88 12.08 7.40
CA LYS A 225 1.74 12.61 8.17
C LYS A 225 1.27 13.96 7.61
N ALA A 226 2.19 14.87 7.30
CA ALA A 226 1.87 16.17 6.71
C ALA A 226 1.22 16.04 5.32
N LEU A 227 1.76 15.17 4.46
CA LEU A 227 1.22 14.87 3.13
C LEU A 227 -0.20 14.28 3.22
N ARG A 228 -0.45 13.34 4.14
CA ARG A 228 -1.79 12.80 4.38
C ARG A 228 -2.78 13.88 4.81
N LYS A 229 -2.35 14.82 5.66
CA LYS A 229 -3.19 15.93 6.09
C LYS A 229 -3.54 16.84 4.90
N LEU A 230 -2.55 17.27 4.12
CA LEU A 230 -2.76 18.12 2.95
C LEU A 230 -3.66 17.46 1.89
N HIS A 231 -3.54 16.14 1.71
CA HIS A 231 -4.41 15.39 0.81
C HIS A 231 -5.88 15.38 1.28
N LYS A 232 -6.13 15.22 2.59
CA LYS A 232 -7.48 15.32 3.16
C LYS A 232 -8.07 16.73 3.02
N ASP A 233 -7.22 17.75 3.16
CA ASP A 233 -7.62 19.14 3.06
C ASP A 233 -7.79 19.62 1.59
N GLY A 234 -7.68 18.72 0.60
CA GLY A 234 -7.86 19.02 -0.82
C GLY A 234 -6.76 19.89 -1.45
N LYS A 235 -5.66 20.15 -0.74
CA LYS A 235 -4.56 21.05 -1.17
C LYS A 235 -3.55 20.37 -2.09
N ARG A 236 -4.01 19.53 -3.01
CA ARG A 236 -3.15 18.76 -3.92
C ARG A 236 -2.98 19.47 -5.27
N ASN A 237 -2.59 20.75 -5.23
CA ASN A 237 -2.21 21.45 -6.45
C ASN A 237 -0.70 21.31 -6.61
N ALA A 238 -0.30 20.27 -7.35
CA ALA A 238 0.99 20.19 -8.03
C ALA A 238 0.71 20.34 -9.53
#